data_AF-A0A6C0CNR7-F1
#
_entry.id   AF-A0A6C0CNR7-F1
#
_cell.length_a   1.000
_cell.length_b   1.000
_cell.length_c   1.000
_cell.angle_alpha   90.00
_cell.angle_beta   90.00
_cell.angle_gamma   90.00
#
_symmetry.space_group_name_H-M   'P 1'
#
loop_
_entity.id
_entity.type
_entity.pdbx_description
1 polymer ?
#
loop_
_entity_poly.entity_id
_entity_poly.type
_entity_poly.pdbx_seq_one_letter_code
_entity_poly.pdbx_strand_id
1 'polypeptide(L)'
;MSENTTSREEEIIKLVQRQTNYDEETVKEKLKEHNNNYINVIKEYVIGTTKKTEVKEEIKKSVNQQIFGEIRGFMDDVNKNFERRKVLAKRQLYYQQAAMAAMNEKQKKQNAILNRKNETIQQNKNDPTPFEKPTFENVLPQKLPDGTLSMEDISNNNIPQIYKEKNQVVSMIKHPPNKFSKSL
;
A
#
# COMPACT_ATOMS: atom_id res chain seq x y z
N MET A 1 -29.68 -52.95 20.95
CA MET A 1 -28.76 -52.25 21.87
C MET A 1 -29.14 -50.79 21.84
N SER A 2 -29.59 -50.25 22.98
CA SER A 2 -30.28 -48.96 23.10
C SER A 2 -29.36 -47.79 22.73
N GLU A 3 -29.84 -46.90 21.85
CA GLU A 3 -29.21 -45.60 21.58
C GLU A 3 -29.31 -44.73 22.85
N ASN A 4 -28.16 -44.40 23.44
CA ASN A 4 -28.07 -43.49 24.58
C ASN A 4 -28.22 -42.04 24.08
N THR A 5 -29.45 -41.56 24.04
CA THR A 5 -29.74 -40.12 23.93
C THR A 5 -29.70 -39.52 25.34
N THR A 6 -28.51 -39.43 25.94
CA THR A 6 -28.35 -38.73 27.22
C THR A 6 -28.71 -37.27 27.02
N SER A 7 -29.71 -36.78 27.77
CA SER A 7 -30.08 -35.37 27.76
C SER A 7 -28.87 -34.54 28.22
N ARG A 8 -28.68 -33.38 27.59
CA ARG A 8 -27.60 -32.43 27.96
C ARG A 8 -27.59 -32.11 29.46
N GLU A 9 -28.76 -32.11 30.09
CA GLU A 9 -28.91 -31.89 31.53
C GLU A 9 -28.31 -33.02 32.37
N GLU A 10 -28.52 -34.28 31.97
CA GLU A 10 -27.96 -35.45 32.66
C GLU A 10 -26.43 -35.49 32.57
N GLU A 11 -25.88 -35.08 31.42
CA GLU A 11 -24.43 -34.99 31.24
C GLU A 11 -23.81 -33.92 32.14
N ILE A 12 -24.49 -32.77 32.26
CA ILE A 12 -24.09 -31.69 33.15
C ILE A 12 -24.17 -32.14 34.63
N ILE A 13 -25.23 -32.85 35.01
CA ILE A 13 -25.40 -33.37 36.36
C ILE A 13 -24.27 -34.35 36.70
N LYS A 14 -24.01 -35.34 35.83
CA LYS A 14 -22.92 -36.31 35.99
C LYS A 14 -21.56 -35.63 36.05
N LEU A 15 -21.35 -34.55 35.29
CA LEU A 15 -20.11 -33.77 35.32
C LEU A 15 -19.90 -33.13 36.70
N VAL A 16 -20.92 -32.49 37.26
CA VAL A 16 -20.83 -31.85 38.58
C VAL A 16 -20.62 -32.89 39.69
N GLN A 17 -21.34 -34.01 39.65
CA GLN A 17 -21.18 -35.11 40.62
C GLN A 17 -19.79 -35.76 40.60
N ARG A 18 -19.09 -35.76 39.46
CA ARG A 18 -17.71 -36.26 39.39
C ARG A 18 -16.69 -35.35 40.07
N GLN A 19 -17.00 -34.06 40.21
CA GLN A 19 -16.09 -33.04 40.71
C GLN A 19 -16.46 -32.54 42.11
N THR A 20 -17.65 -32.92 42.60
CA THR A 20 -18.22 -32.45 43.86
C THR A 20 -18.90 -33.62 44.56
N ASN A 21 -19.04 -33.54 45.89
CA ASN A 21 -19.77 -34.55 46.67
C ASN A 21 -21.27 -34.27 46.77
N TYR A 22 -21.85 -33.58 45.78
CA TYR A 22 -23.27 -33.26 45.77
C TYR A 22 -24.11 -34.43 45.24
N ASP A 23 -25.24 -34.67 45.89
CA ASP A 23 -26.26 -35.60 45.40
C ASP A 23 -27.00 -35.01 44.21
N GLU A 24 -27.65 -35.88 43.41
CA GLU A 24 -28.32 -35.46 42.16
C GLU A 24 -29.33 -34.34 42.37
N GLU A 25 -30.10 -34.41 43.45
CA GLU A 25 -31.10 -33.41 43.81
C GLU A 25 -30.45 -32.07 44.17
N THR A 26 -29.36 -32.10 44.94
CA THR A 26 -28.60 -30.90 45.29
C THR A 26 -27.97 -30.24 44.05
N VAL A 27 -27.49 -31.05 43.10
CA VAL A 27 -26.95 -30.54 41.83
C VAL A 27 -28.04 -29.85 41.01
N LYS A 28 -29.24 -30.43 40.91
CA LYS A 28 -30.37 -29.80 40.20
C LYS A 28 -30.78 -28.47 40.84
N GLU A 29 -30.84 -28.42 42.16
CA GLU A 29 -31.17 -27.19 42.90
C GLU A 29 -30.10 -26.11 42.66
N LYS A 30 -28.82 -26.45 42.81
CA LYS A 30 -27.71 -25.53 42.56
C LYS A 30 -27.63 -25.06 41.12
N LEU A 31 -27.91 -25.94 40.15
CA LEU A 31 -27.97 -25.55 38.74
C LEU A 31 -29.08 -24.52 38.49
N LYS A 32 -30.25 -24.65 39.13
CA LYS A 32 -31.32 -23.64 39.06
C LYS A 32 -30.88 -22.31 39.67
N GLU A 33 -30.24 -22.33 40.84
CA GLU A 33 -29.70 -21.12 41.50
C GLU A 33 -28.69 -20.37 40.61
N HIS A 34 -27.95 -21.11 39.78
CA HIS A 34 -26.91 -20.59 38.89
C HIS A 34 -27.32 -20.46 37.43
N ASN A 35 -28.63 -20.43 37.13
CA ASN A 35 -29.15 -20.33 35.75
C ASN A 35 -28.53 -21.36 34.78
N ASN A 36 -28.47 -22.63 35.21
CA ASN A 36 -27.87 -23.77 34.51
C ASN A 36 -26.37 -23.63 34.19
N ASN A 37 -25.65 -22.74 34.89
CA ASN A 37 -24.21 -22.61 34.76
C ASN A 37 -23.47 -23.54 35.73
N TYR A 38 -23.17 -24.75 35.27
CA TYR A 38 -22.44 -25.76 36.04
C TYR A 38 -21.04 -25.33 36.49
N ILE A 39 -20.38 -24.42 35.77
CA ILE A 39 -19.07 -23.89 36.16
C ILE A 39 -19.20 -23.09 37.45
N ASN A 40 -20.28 -22.32 37.60
CA ASN A 40 -20.52 -21.56 38.82
C ASN A 40 -20.84 -22.49 40.00
N VAL A 41 -21.61 -23.56 39.79
CA VAL A 41 -21.87 -24.57 40.83
C VAL A 41 -20.56 -25.22 41.33
N ILE A 42 -19.67 -25.62 40.42
CA ILE A 42 -18.37 -26.21 40.78
C ILE A 42 -17.48 -25.18 41.48
N LYS A 43 -17.45 -23.92 41.00
CA LYS A 43 -16.70 -22.83 41.65
C LYS A 43 -17.20 -22.53 43.06
N GLU A 44 -18.52 -22.55 43.26
CA GLU A 44 -19.12 -22.38 44.59
C GLU A 44 -18.67 -23.49 45.52
N TYR A 45 -18.66 -24.75 45.07
CA TYR A 45 -18.20 -25.89 45.88
C TYR A 45 -16.72 -25.78 46.27
N VAL A 46 -15.85 -25.41 45.33
CA VAL A 46 -14.38 -25.39 45.54
C VAL A 46 -13.91 -24.16 46.31
N ILE A 47 -14.49 -22.99 46.03
CA ILE A 47 -14.00 -21.69 46.53
C ILE A 47 -14.93 -21.13 47.63
N GLY A 48 -16.12 -21.69 47.82
CA GLY A 48 -17.12 -21.27 48.80
C GLY A 48 -17.87 -19.98 48.44
N THR A 49 -17.36 -19.19 47.48
CA THR A 49 -17.97 -17.93 47.05
C THR A 49 -17.97 -17.78 45.53
N THR A 50 -19.08 -18.12 44.90
CA THR A 50 -19.44 -17.47 43.63
C THR A 50 -20.00 -16.10 43.97
N LYS A 51 -19.26 -15.04 43.65
CA LYS A 51 -19.91 -13.74 43.44
C LYS A 51 -21.02 -14.03 42.44
N LYS A 52 -22.28 -13.98 42.87
CA LYS A 52 -23.40 -13.91 41.95
C LYS A 52 -23.03 -12.73 41.07
N THR A 53 -22.61 -12.99 39.83
CA THR A 53 -22.65 -11.95 38.82
C THR A 53 -24.11 -11.59 38.81
N GLU A 54 -24.44 -10.53 39.55
CA GLU A 54 -25.70 -9.84 39.41
C GLU A 54 -25.85 -9.74 37.90
N VAL A 55 -26.79 -10.51 37.36
CA VAL A 55 -27.21 -10.35 35.99
C VAL A 55 -27.61 -8.90 36.00
N LYS A 56 -26.76 -8.02 35.46
CA LYS A 56 -27.06 -6.60 35.40
C LYS A 56 -28.43 -6.58 34.79
N GLU A 57 -29.42 -6.21 35.58
CA GLU A 57 -30.78 -6.13 35.07
C GLU A 57 -30.66 -5.32 33.80
N GLU A 58 -31.12 -5.88 32.68
CA GLU A 58 -31.15 -5.12 31.44
C GLU A 58 -31.97 -3.90 31.75
N ILE A 59 -31.28 -2.77 31.97
CA ILE A 59 -31.91 -1.51 32.29
C ILE A 59 -32.84 -1.27 31.10
N LYS A 60 -34.15 -1.38 31.33
CA LYS A 60 -35.15 -1.21 30.30
C LYS A 60 -35.07 0.23 29.83
N LYS A 61 -34.26 0.46 28.80
CA LYS A 61 -34.06 1.77 28.22
C LYS A 61 -35.38 2.22 27.63
N SER A 62 -35.75 3.48 27.85
CA SER A 62 -36.87 4.05 27.11
C SER A 62 -36.53 4.08 25.62
N VAL A 63 -37.54 4.08 24.76
CA VAL A 63 -37.38 4.18 23.30
C VAL A 63 -36.47 5.37 22.94
N ASN A 64 -36.67 6.51 23.59
CA ASN A 64 -35.83 7.69 23.39
C ASN A 64 -34.36 7.44 23.75
N GLN A 65 -34.08 6.76 24.87
CA GLN A 65 -32.70 6.42 25.26
C GLN A 65 -32.03 5.45 24.27
N GLN A 66 -32.81 4.55 23.67
CA GLN A 66 -32.32 3.67 22.61
C GLN A 66 -31.97 4.49 21.36
N ILE A 67 -32.90 5.35 20.90
CA ILE A 67 -32.69 6.24 19.76
C ILE A 67 -31.44 7.13 19.96
N PHE A 68 -31.29 7.75 21.13
CA PHE A 68 -30.10 8.56 21.42
C PHE A 68 -28.80 7.73 21.45
N GLY A 69 -28.87 6.49 21.93
CA GLY A 69 -27.75 5.56 21.89
C GLY A 69 -27.32 5.23 20.46
N GLU A 70 -28.28 5.01 19.57
CA GLU A 70 -28.03 4.75 18.15
C GLU A 70 -27.45 5.97 17.44
N ILE A 71 -28.04 7.16 17.65
CA ILE A 71 -27.53 8.41 17.07
C ILE A 71 -26.09 8.66 17.51
N ARG A 72 -25.77 8.46 18.79
CA ARG A 72 -24.40 8.61 19.30
C ARG A 72 -23.47 7.57 18.68
N GLY A 73 -23.87 6.30 18.63
CA GLY A 73 -23.08 5.24 17.99
C GLY A 73 -22.75 5.58 16.54
N PHE A 74 -23.75 6.04 15.77
CA PHE A 74 -23.56 6.49 14.40
C PHE A 74 -22.56 7.64 14.29
N MET A 75 -22.71 8.68 15.11
CA MET A 75 -21.81 9.85 15.10
C MET A 75 -20.37 9.47 15.51
N ASP A 76 -20.22 8.60 16.50
CA ASP A 76 -18.92 8.11 16.95
C ASP A 76 -18.20 7.34 15.84
N ASP A 77 -18.93 6.52 15.08
CA ASP A 77 -18.38 5.76 13.96
C ASP A 77 -18.00 6.66 12.78
N VAL A 78 -18.83 7.67 12.46
CA VAL A 78 -18.51 8.69 11.46
C VAL A 78 -17.23 9.43 11.83
N ASN A 79 -17.11 9.88 13.09
CA ASN A 79 -15.94 10.60 13.58
C ASN A 79 -14.67 9.74 13.56
N LYS A 80 -14.74 8.48 14.02
CA LYS A 80 -13.59 7.54 13.95
C LYS A 80 -13.11 7.35 12.52
N ASN A 81 -14.03 7.18 11.57
CA ASN A 81 -13.68 7.01 10.17
C ASN A 81 -13.09 8.29 9.55
N PHE A 82 -13.61 9.45 9.92
CA PHE A 82 -13.06 10.74 9.50
C PHE A 82 -11.61 10.93 9.98
N GLU A 83 -11.35 10.73 11.27
CA GLU A 83 -10.00 10.87 11.83
C GLU A 83 -9.03 9.86 11.21
N ARG A 84 -9.47 8.61 10.98
CA ARG A 84 -8.68 7.61 10.27
C ARG A 84 -8.29 8.09 8.86
N ARG A 85 -9.25 8.59 8.08
CA ARG A 85 -8.98 9.12 6.72
C ARG A 85 -8.02 10.30 6.76
N LYS A 86 -8.19 11.21 7.71
CA LYS A 86 -7.32 12.38 7.91
C LYS A 86 -5.88 11.98 8.21
N VAL A 87 -5.67 11.03 9.12
CA VAL A 87 -4.33 10.50 9.45
C VAL A 87 -3.69 9.84 8.23
N LEU A 88 -4.45 9.01 7.50
CA LEU A 88 -3.96 8.35 6.29
C LEU A 88 -3.57 9.35 5.20
N ALA A 89 -4.39 10.37 4.94
CA ALA A 89 -4.10 11.42 3.98
C ALA A 89 -2.82 12.19 4.36
N LYS A 90 -2.66 12.55 5.63
CA LYS A 90 -1.45 13.22 6.13
C LYS A 90 -0.20 12.34 5.93
N ARG A 91 -0.32 11.05 6.21
CA ARG A 91 0.76 10.08 6.04
C ARG A 91 1.14 9.92 4.56
N GLN A 92 0.15 9.83 3.67
CA GLN A 92 0.39 9.76 2.22
C GLN A 92 1.13 11.01 1.72
N LEU A 93 0.67 12.20 2.14
CA LEU A 93 1.30 13.46 1.79
C LEU A 93 2.76 13.51 2.25
N TYR A 94 3.05 13.06 3.46
CA TYR A 94 4.42 13.00 3.98
C TYR A 94 5.33 12.12 3.10
N TYR A 95 4.88 10.93 2.72
CA TYR A 95 5.67 10.04 1.85
C TYR A 95 5.86 10.62 0.44
N GLN A 96 4.85 11.29 -0.11
CA GLN A 96 4.96 11.96 -1.41
C GLN A 96 6.03 13.06 -1.36
N GLN A 97 6.02 13.90 -0.33
CA GLN A 97 7.02 14.94 -0.15
C GLN A 97 8.44 14.37 0.00
N ALA A 98 8.60 13.31 0.81
CA ALA A 98 9.89 12.64 0.99
C ALA A 98 10.40 12.02 -0.32
N ALA A 99 9.52 11.39 -1.11
CA ALA A 99 9.87 10.82 -2.41
C ALA A 99 10.28 11.91 -3.41
N MET A 100 9.55 13.03 -3.48
CA MET A 100 9.90 14.18 -4.33
C MET A 100 11.25 14.78 -3.94
N ALA A 101 11.50 14.95 -2.64
CA ALA A 101 12.79 15.44 -2.15
C ALA A 101 13.95 14.54 -2.57
N ALA A 102 13.80 13.22 -2.41
CA ALA A 102 14.80 12.24 -2.83
C ALA A 102 15.04 12.26 -4.36
N MET A 103 13.99 12.43 -5.18
CA MET A 103 14.14 12.58 -6.63
C MET A 103 14.89 13.86 -7.00
N ASN A 104 14.53 14.98 -6.38
CA ASN A 104 15.19 16.27 -6.61
C ASN A 104 16.68 16.22 -6.24
N GLU A 105 17.03 15.57 -5.14
CA GLU A 105 18.44 15.37 -4.78
C GLU A 105 19.19 14.50 -5.81
N LYS A 106 18.57 13.43 -6.30
CA LYS A 106 19.16 12.60 -7.36
C LYS A 106 19.38 13.40 -8.64
N GLN A 107 18.41 14.21 -9.07
CA GLN A 107 18.55 15.08 -10.23
C GLN A 107 19.67 16.11 -10.04
N LYS A 108 19.76 16.75 -8.87
CA LYS A 108 20.86 17.67 -8.54
C LYS A 108 22.23 16.99 -8.63
N LYS A 109 22.36 15.78 -8.08
CA LYS A 109 23.60 14.98 -8.17
C LYS A 109 23.93 14.62 -9.62
N GLN A 110 22.96 14.17 -10.40
CA GLN A 110 23.15 13.85 -11.82
C GLN A 110 23.60 15.07 -12.63
N ASN A 111 22.95 16.23 -12.42
CA ASN A 111 23.31 17.48 -13.08
C ASN A 111 24.71 17.95 -12.68
N ALA A 112 25.07 17.84 -11.40
CA ALA A 112 26.42 18.16 -10.93
C ALA A 112 27.49 17.26 -11.57
N ILE A 113 27.20 15.96 -11.74
CA ILE A 113 28.09 15.02 -12.45
C ILE A 113 28.20 15.39 -13.94
N LEU A 114 27.08 15.71 -14.59
CA LEU A 114 27.08 16.11 -16.01
C LEU A 114 27.89 17.39 -16.23
N ASN A 115 27.71 18.40 -15.37
CA ASN A 115 28.46 19.65 -15.44
C ASN A 115 29.97 19.42 -15.26
N ARG A 116 30.40 18.61 -14.28
CA ARG A 116 31.81 18.25 -14.11
C ARG A 116 32.39 17.53 -15.34
N LYS A 117 31.63 16.62 -15.96
CA LYS A 117 32.07 15.93 -17.19
C LYS A 117 32.24 16.91 -18.34
N ASN A 118 31.30 17.84 -18.51
CA ASN A 118 31.37 18.86 -19.54
C ASN A 118 32.58 19.80 -19.34
N GLU A 119 32.90 20.17 -18.10
CA GLU A 119 34.10 20.94 -17.76
C GLU A 119 35.40 20.19 -18.09
N THR A 120 35.46 18.88 -17.79
CA THR A 120 36.63 18.03 -18.11
C THR A 120 36.84 17.90 -19.62
N ILE A 121 35.76 17.78 -20.40
CA ILE A 121 35.81 17.71 -21.88
C ILE A 121 36.31 19.03 -22.49
N GLN A 122 35.98 20.17 -21.90
CA GLN A 122 36.47 21.48 -22.34
C GLN A 122 37.96 21.67 -22.08
N GLN A 123 38.51 21.08 -21.01
CA GLN A 123 39.94 21.15 -20.69
C GLN A 123 40.79 20.31 -21.65
N ASN A 124 40.34 19.10 -22.01
CA ASN A 124 41.05 18.24 -22.97
C ASN A 124 41.04 18.76 -24.44
N LYS A 125 40.21 19.75 -24.77
CA LYS A 125 40.23 20.42 -26.09
C LYS A 125 41.22 21.59 -26.17
N ASN A 126 41.77 22.01 -25.03
CA ASN A 126 42.70 23.14 -24.92
C ASN A 126 44.15 22.69 -24.67
N ASP A 127 44.42 21.39 -24.62
CA ASP A 127 45.78 20.87 -24.68
C ASP A 127 46.30 21.06 -26.11
N PRO A 128 47.46 21.72 -26.31
CA PRO A 128 48.02 21.91 -27.65
C PRO A 128 48.38 20.54 -28.23
N THR A 129 47.69 20.15 -29.30
CA THR A 129 48.06 19.01 -30.14
C THR A 129 49.51 19.19 -30.62
N PRO A 130 50.44 18.26 -30.34
CA PRO A 130 51.78 18.34 -30.88
C PRO A 130 51.76 18.13 -32.40
N PHE A 131 52.08 19.20 -33.14
CA PHE A 131 52.47 19.17 -34.56
C PHE A 131 51.43 18.60 -35.54
N GLU A 132 50.44 19.41 -35.94
CA GLU A 132 49.86 19.25 -37.27
C GLU A 132 50.89 19.75 -38.31
N LYS A 133 51.42 18.81 -39.11
CA LYS A 133 52.33 19.10 -40.22
C LYS A 133 51.64 20.05 -41.21
N PRO A 134 52.35 21.02 -41.81
CA PRO A 134 51.76 21.90 -42.81
C PRO A 134 51.27 21.07 -44.00
N THR A 135 49.98 21.18 -44.29
CA THR A 135 49.39 20.66 -45.51
C THR A 135 49.94 21.48 -46.69
N PHE A 136 50.64 20.81 -47.60
CA PHE A 136 51.09 21.40 -48.86
C PHE A 136 49.89 21.94 -49.63
N GLU A 137 49.98 23.19 -50.06
CA GLU A 137 49.02 23.83 -50.95
C GLU A 137 48.81 22.98 -52.21
N ASN A 138 47.54 22.91 -52.63
CA ASN A 138 47.09 22.30 -53.87
C ASN A 138 47.89 22.81 -55.07
N VAL A 139 48.84 22.00 -55.54
CA VAL A 139 49.34 22.10 -56.91
C VAL A 139 48.58 21.08 -57.74
N LEU A 140 47.66 21.53 -58.59
CA LEU A 140 47.20 20.78 -59.77
C LEU A 140 46.52 21.75 -60.76
N PRO A 141 46.49 21.42 -62.07
CA PRO A 141 47.52 21.75 -63.04
C PRO A 141 47.03 22.77 -64.08
N GLN A 142 47.96 23.36 -64.84
CA GLN A 142 47.68 24.27 -65.95
C GLN A 142 46.77 23.59 -67.01
N LYS A 143 45.69 24.27 -67.40
CA LYS A 143 44.78 23.86 -68.50
C LYS A 143 45.41 24.15 -69.87
N LEU A 144 45.32 23.18 -70.78
CA LEU A 144 45.61 23.31 -72.22
C LEU A 144 44.35 23.80 -73.00
N PRO A 145 44.53 24.36 -74.21
CA PRO A 145 43.69 25.40 -74.80
C PRO A 145 42.64 24.83 -75.76
N ASP A 146 41.60 24.21 -75.21
CA ASP A 146 40.55 23.58 -76.01
C ASP A 146 39.21 24.07 -75.47
N GLY A 147 38.89 25.33 -75.80
CA GLY A 147 37.77 26.07 -75.23
C GLY A 147 36.41 25.42 -75.50
N THR A 148 35.88 24.71 -74.49
CA THR A 148 34.44 24.58 -74.23
C THR A 148 34.20 24.41 -72.72
N LEU A 149 33.26 25.18 -72.17
CA LEU A 149 32.77 25.11 -70.78
C LEU A 149 31.36 24.51 -70.77
N SER A 150 31.04 23.71 -69.75
CA SER A 150 29.72 23.72 -69.11
C SER A 150 29.81 23.19 -67.67
N MET A 151 29.52 24.07 -66.71
CA MET A 151 28.41 24.03 -65.75
C MET A 151 28.49 22.96 -64.65
N GLU A 152 29.03 23.43 -63.52
CA GLU A 152 28.41 23.35 -62.19
C GLU A 152 27.67 22.06 -61.82
N ASP A 153 28.29 21.26 -60.95
CA ASP A 153 27.58 20.57 -59.88
C ASP A 153 28.42 20.60 -58.60
N ILE A 154 28.08 21.56 -57.75
CA ILE A 154 28.33 21.51 -56.31
C ILE A 154 27.36 20.46 -55.76
N SER A 155 27.85 19.28 -55.42
CA SER A 155 27.15 18.33 -54.54
C SER A 155 28.14 17.78 -53.51
N ASN A 156 28.68 18.70 -52.72
CA ASN A 156 29.39 18.34 -51.50
C ASN A 156 28.36 17.95 -50.44
N ASN A 157 28.27 16.64 -50.20
CA ASN A 157 27.61 16.02 -49.06
C ASN A 157 28.06 16.69 -47.75
N ASN A 158 27.20 17.51 -47.16
CA ASN A 158 27.25 17.79 -45.72
C ASN A 158 25.88 18.28 -45.22
N ILE A 159 25.00 17.34 -44.86
CA ILE A 159 23.75 17.65 -44.14
C ILE A 159 24.01 17.44 -42.64
N PRO A 160 23.98 18.50 -41.80
CA PRO A 160 23.99 18.38 -40.35
C PRO A 160 22.60 17.96 -39.83
N GLN A 161 22.54 16.84 -39.11
CA GLN A 161 21.34 16.42 -38.39
C GLN A 161 21.17 17.23 -37.10
N ILE A 162 20.35 18.29 -37.17
CA ILE A 162 19.82 19.00 -36.00
C ILE A 162 18.27 18.94 -36.06
N TYR A 163 17.72 18.08 -35.20
CA TYR A 163 16.36 18.02 -34.62
C TYR A 163 15.12 18.50 -35.40
N LYS A 164 14.12 17.60 -35.49
CA LYS A 164 12.66 17.81 -35.25
C LYS A 164 11.95 16.44 -35.26
N GLU A 165 11.71 15.85 -34.10
CA GLU A 165 10.44 15.86 -33.34
C GLU A 165 9.43 14.74 -33.68
N LYS A 166 9.27 13.83 -32.71
CA LYS A 166 8.01 13.32 -32.12
C LYS A 166 6.95 12.71 -33.06
N ASN A 167 6.86 11.37 -33.04
CA ASN A 167 5.71 10.62 -32.49
C ASN A 167 5.72 9.18 -33.01
N GLN A 168 6.24 8.25 -32.22
CA GLN A 168 5.77 6.87 -32.15
C GLN A 168 6.48 6.15 -31.00
N VAL A 169 5.83 5.12 -30.46
CA VAL A 169 6.25 4.28 -29.32
C VAL A 169 6.04 5.01 -27.98
N VAL A 170 4.98 4.77 -27.20
CA VAL A 170 4.71 3.52 -26.47
C VAL A 170 3.19 3.31 -26.31
N SER A 171 2.63 2.38 -27.06
CA SER A 171 1.33 1.76 -26.81
C SER A 171 1.50 0.52 -25.92
N MET A 172 1.90 0.68 -24.65
CA MET A 172 1.86 -0.43 -23.68
C MET A 172 1.61 0.08 -22.26
N ILE A 173 0.35 0.40 -21.96
CA ILE A 173 -0.17 0.33 -20.59
C ILE A 173 -1.40 -0.59 -20.63
N LYS A 174 -1.16 -1.89 -20.49
CA LYS A 174 -2.20 -2.89 -20.23
C LYS A 174 -2.90 -2.50 -18.93
N HIS A 175 -4.16 -2.06 -19.02
CA HIS A 175 -5.02 -1.91 -17.85
C HIS A 175 -5.46 -3.31 -17.41
N PRO A 176 -5.38 -3.67 -16.12
CA PRO A 176 -5.96 -4.91 -15.63
C PRO A 176 -7.49 -4.86 -15.70
N PRO A 177 -8.18 -5.98 -16.04
CA PRO A 177 -9.63 -6.00 -16.13
C PRO A 177 -10.28 -5.79 -14.75
N ASN A 178 -11.21 -4.84 -14.72
CA ASN A 178 -12.08 -4.55 -13.58
C ASN A 178 -12.95 -5.78 -13.26
N LYS A 179 -12.69 -6.44 -12.14
CA LYS A 179 -13.45 -7.60 -11.64
C LYS A 179 -14.45 -7.21 -10.55
N PHE A 180 -15.24 -6.16 -10.71
CA PHE A 180 -16.42 -5.94 -9.85
C PHE A 180 -17.56 -5.27 -10.60
N SER A 181 -18.27 -6.06 -11.40
CA SER A 181 -19.69 -5.83 -11.69
C SER A 181 -20.42 -7.16 -11.61
N LYS A 182 -20.83 -7.53 -10.41
CA LYS A 182 -21.86 -8.55 -10.18
C LYS A 182 -23.10 -7.85 -9.61
N SER A 183 -24.20 -8.09 -10.31
CA SER A 183 -25.60 -8.17 -9.86
C SER A 183 -26.21 -6.97 -9.12
N LEU A 184 -27.10 -6.28 -9.83
CA LEU A 184 -28.47 -6.00 -9.40
C LEU A 184 -29.40 -6.34 -10.57
#